data_AF-A0A948U7L7-F1
#
_entry.id   AF-A0A948U7L7-F1
#
_cell.length_a   1.000
_cell.length_b   1.000
_cell.length_c   1.000
_cell.angle_alpha   90.00
_cell.angle_beta   90.00
_cell.angle_gamma   90.00
#
_symmetry.space_group_name_H-M   'P 1'
#
loop_
_entity.id
_entity.type
_entity.pdbx_description
1 polymer ?
#
loop_
_entity_poly.entity_id
_entity_poly.type
_entity_poly.pdbx_seq_one_letter_code
_entity_poly.pdbx_strand_id
1 'polypeptide(L)'
;MRKGKSGGSRRGAKFGLKDYRNKKVMEKKNFISILTLFLIAFFFNGFVAPAEGSDLKESIKELENYVIASKQSTKLQELFNLCGESYKKGDYQKVEECAKKILLIDPENRKAKRYLYEIRQIDIDGKKKERQVRAKVQEKERLRQAKEYYHQGRKHYARRKYQEAINTLTKSLECDPDYESAAIYLKKATLALISQRKRELSLEESKLRRQRQQREITFKEKELKVKEEELAAKRKEFPKQQEAQAKAQKLQSRKGQEVIKEIVSAQDEKGLKSREESLKSQREELKSKETELKAGEEAFKVKTAELAILKEEERQVQAKTEGEKAGLSEPEGFQAKIEKLDQLLAERSLKEKEFIERQKELELQLISIGRGKELAGNAVEDIYSVLEEKEKTKQNLPRQENETAIELFKTIAEQKNTEKSILDVKNSLEKERQILEKLEEKAKPARLGFSRVNSEITDLRKRISSIEKSIKLLENEFFNKQQDIFKAKEKKDQASLKIFSK
;
A
#
# COMPACT_ATOMS: atom_id res chain seq x y z
N MET A 1 36.74 61.69 -34.92
CA MET A 1 37.48 62.63 -34.02
C MET A 1 38.42 61.75 -33.19
N ARG A 2 39.75 61.87 -33.11
CA ARG A 2 40.70 62.97 -33.28
C ARG A 2 41.78 62.63 -34.32
N LYS A 3 42.21 63.68 -35.02
CA LYS A 3 43.30 63.76 -36.00
C LYS A 3 44.59 64.25 -35.30
N GLY A 4 45.72 64.01 -35.95
CA GLY A 4 46.95 64.83 -35.85
C GLY A 4 48.13 64.06 -35.28
N LYS A 5 49.36 64.21 -35.77
CA LYS A 5 49.93 65.05 -36.83
C LYS A 5 51.29 64.43 -37.22
N SER A 6 51.61 64.59 -38.49
CA SER A 6 52.91 64.42 -39.13
C SER A 6 54.00 65.32 -38.55
N GLY A 7 55.25 64.83 -38.59
CA GLY A 7 56.45 65.65 -38.44
C GLY A 7 57.70 64.81 -38.68
N GLY A 8 58.23 64.85 -39.89
CA GLY A 8 59.49 64.19 -40.22
C GLY A 8 60.70 64.91 -39.63
N SER A 9 61.80 64.18 -39.46
CA SER A 9 63.14 64.77 -39.58
C SER A 9 64.14 63.68 -39.97
N ARG A 10 64.79 63.93 -41.10
CA ARG A 10 66.08 63.36 -41.49
C ARG A 10 67.08 63.52 -40.35
N ARG A 11 67.91 62.49 -40.12
CA ARG A 11 69.38 62.59 -39.96
C ARG A 11 70.00 61.25 -39.57
N GLY A 12 71.10 60.92 -40.22
CA GLY A 12 72.25 60.31 -39.53
C GLY A 12 72.42 58.81 -39.68
N ALA A 13 73.03 58.40 -40.80
CA ALA A 13 73.79 57.17 -40.87
C ALA A 13 74.91 57.17 -39.81
N LYS A 14 74.90 56.20 -38.91
CA LYS A 14 76.08 55.65 -38.22
C LYS A 14 75.86 54.15 -38.02
N PHE A 15 76.02 53.37 -39.09
CA PHE A 15 76.28 51.94 -38.97
C PHE A 15 77.65 51.79 -38.31
N GLY A 16 77.64 51.45 -37.01
CA GLY A 16 78.84 51.35 -36.21
C GLY A 16 79.65 50.11 -36.55
N LEU A 17 80.93 50.29 -36.84
CA LEU A 17 81.96 49.23 -36.91
C LEU A 17 82.06 48.33 -35.66
N LYS A 18 81.31 48.61 -34.58
CA LYS A 18 81.22 47.73 -33.39
C LYS A 18 80.53 46.40 -33.69
N ASP A 19 79.61 46.35 -34.66
CA ASP A 19 78.91 45.11 -35.02
C ASP A 19 79.81 44.12 -35.78
N TYR A 20 80.81 44.60 -36.52
CA TYR A 20 81.74 43.74 -37.27
C TYR A 20 82.77 43.03 -36.37
N ARG A 21 83.23 43.68 -35.28
CA ARG A 21 84.12 43.03 -34.30
C ARG A 21 83.39 41.95 -33.49
N ASN A 22 82.13 42.20 -33.10
CA ASN A 22 81.32 41.21 -32.40
C ASN A 22 80.98 40.01 -33.30
N LYS A 23 80.73 40.23 -34.60
CA LYS A 23 80.51 39.15 -35.56
C LYS A 23 81.74 38.24 -35.73
N LYS A 24 82.94 38.82 -35.87
CA LYS A 24 84.21 38.07 -35.98
C LYS A 24 84.60 37.32 -34.70
N VAL A 25 84.24 37.85 -33.52
CA VAL A 25 84.46 37.18 -32.22
C VAL A 25 83.45 36.05 -32.00
N MET A 26 82.20 36.21 -32.45
CA MET A 26 81.19 35.14 -32.45
C MET A 26 81.57 34.01 -33.41
N GLU A 27 82.12 34.32 -34.59
CA GLU A 27 82.65 33.33 -35.54
C GLU A 27 83.83 32.54 -34.96
N LYS A 28 84.76 33.19 -34.23
CA LYS A 28 85.87 32.49 -33.55
C LYS A 28 85.43 31.61 -32.38
N LYS A 29 84.45 32.05 -31.57
CA LYS A 29 83.93 31.23 -30.45
C LYS A 29 83.15 30.02 -30.96
N ASN A 30 82.37 30.19 -32.02
CA ASN A 30 81.69 29.08 -32.68
C ASN A 30 82.70 28.11 -33.31
N PHE A 31 83.76 28.62 -33.94
CA PHE A 31 84.83 27.78 -34.50
C PHE A 31 85.55 26.95 -33.43
N ILE A 32 85.91 27.56 -32.29
CA ILE A 32 86.55 26.84 -31.18
C ILE A 32 85.61 25.79 -30.60
N SER A 33 84.32 26.12 -30.41
CA SER A 33 83.31 25.18 -29.92
C SER A 33 83.12 23.99 -30.86
N ILE A 34 83.04 24.25 -32.17
CA ILE A 34 82.93 23.21 -33.21
C ILE A 34 84.19 22.36 -33.24
N LEU A 35 85.38 22.96 -33.14
CA LEU A 35 86.66 22.25 -33.10
C LEU A 35 86.77 21.36 -31.85
N THR A 36 86.36 21.83 -30.67
CA THR A 36 86.35 21.01 -29.46
C THR A 36 85.34 19.87 -29.55
N LEU A 37 84.15 20.09 -30.10
CA LEU A 37 83.16 19.04 -30.31
C LEU A 37 83.63 18.01 -31.34
N PHE A 38 84.29 18.46 -32.40
CA PHE A 38 84.91 17.61 -33.41
C PHE A 38 86.04 16.77 -32.81
N LEU A 39 86.94 17.36 -32.02
CA LEU A 39 88.03 16.63 -31.36
C LEU A 39 87.49 15.60 -30.36
N ILE A 40 86.47 15.93 -29.56
CA ILE A 40 85.85 14.98 -28.63
C ILE A 40 85.20 13.82 -29.40
N ALA A 41 84.48 14.09 -30.49
CA ALA A 41 83.88 13.05 -31.32
C ALA A 41 84.93 12.17 -32.02
N PHE A 42 86.01 12.78 -32.51
CA PHE A 42 87.11 12.12 -33.20
C PHE A 42 87.91 11.19 -32.26
N PHE A 43 88.26 11.65 -31.06
CA PHE A 43 89.10 10.87 -30.14
C PHE A 43 88.35 9.78 -29.36
N PHE A 44 87.07 9.98 -29.04
CA PHE A 44 86.35 9.03 -28.16
C PHE A 44 85.45 8.05 -28.90
N ASN A 45 85.02 8.33 -30.14
CA ASN A 45 83.97 7.54 -30.80
C ASN A 45 84.37 6.94 -32.16
N GLY A 46 85.64 7.05 -32.59
CA GLY A 46 86.08 6.50 -33.87
C GLY A 46 85.36 7.11 -35.07
N PHE A 47 85.00 8.39 -35.00
CA PHE A 47 84.30 9.09 -36.08
C PHE A 47 85.23 9.23 -37.30
N VAL A 48 85.05 8.34 -38.27
CA VAL A 48 85.71 8.41 -39.58
C VAL A 48 85.06 9.56 -40.33
N ALA A 49 85.82 10.62 -40.62
CA ALA A 49 85.34 11.74 -41.40
C ALA A 49 84.79 11.21 -42.74
N PRO A 50 83.58 11.63 -43.17
CA PRO A 50 83.07 11.24 -44.48
C PRO A 50 84.07 11.69 -45.55
N ALA A 51 84.46 10.75 -46.41
CA ALA A 51 85.34 11.00 -47.53
C ALA A 51 84.81 12.18 -48.37
N GLU A 52 85.76 12.97 -48.89
CA GLU A 52 85.59 14.23 -49.62
C GLU A 52 84.26 14.35 -50.39
N GLY A 53 83.37 15.25 -49.93
CA GLY A 53 82.17 15.65 -50.69
C GLY A 53 80.90 15.96 -49.89
N SER A 54 80.84 15.66 -48.59
CA SER A 54 79.67 16.02 -47.76
C SER A 54 79.69 17.50 -47.32
N ASP A 55 78.53 18.16 -47.39
CA ASP A 55 78.37 19.58 -47.05
C ASP A 55 78.66 19.79 -45.56
N LEU A 56 79.64 20.65 -45.23
CA LEU A 56 80.06 20.96 -43.85
C LEU A 56 78.88 21.29 -42.91
N LYS A 57 77.80 21.86 -43.47
CA LYS A 57 76.57 22.16 -42.72
C LYS A 57 75.86 20.92 -42.21
N GLU A 58 75.90 19.82 -42.97
CA GLU A 58 75.27 18.56 -42.60
C GLU A 58 76.03 17.88 -41.46
N SER A 59 77.37 17.85 -41.51
CA SER A 59 78.20 17.33 -40.41
C SER A 59 78.08 18.13 -39.12
N ILE A 60 77.94 19.46 -39.19
CA ILE A 60 77.66 20.29 -38.00
C ILE A 60 76.31 19.92 -37.39
N LYS A 61 75.28 19.73 -38.21
CA LYS A 61 73.94 19.33 -37.76
C LYS A 61 73.92 17.95 -37.10
N GLU A 62 74.70 17.00 -37.62
CA GLU A 62 74.89 15.67 -37.00
C GLU A 62 75.58 15.75 -35.63
N LEU A 63 76.64 16.55 -35.51
CA LEU A 63 77.33 16.77 -34.23
C LEU A 63 76.43 17.48 -33.21
N GLU A 64 75.63 18.46 -33.63
CA GLU A 64 74.65 19.13 -32.78
C GLU A 64 73.60 18.12 -32.27
N ASN A 65 73.07 17.26 -33.15
CA ASN A 65 72.14 16.20 -32.78
C ASN A 65 72.76 15.21 -31.78
N TYR A 66 74.03 14.84 -31.97
CA TYR A 66 74.75 13.94 -31.07
C TYR A 66 74.95 14.55 -29.67
N VAL A 67 75.33 15.84 -29.60
CA VAL A 67 75.49 16.56 -28.32
C VAL A 67 74.15 16.73 -27.60
N ILE A 68 73.06 16.96 -28.35
CA ILE A 68 71.71 17.00 -27.78
C ILE A 68 71.34 15.62 -27.22
N ALA A 69 71.62 14.54 -27.95
CA ALA A 69 71.36 13.17 -27.51
C ALA A 69 72.16 12.78 -26.25
N SER A 70 73.44 13.16 -26.16
CA SER A 70 74.28 12.84 -24.99
C SER A 70 73.87 13.62 -23.73
N LYS A 71 73.48 14.90 -23.87
CA LYS A 71 72.90 15.70 -22.77
C LYS A 71 71.54 15.17 -22.32
N GLN A 72 70.72 14.68 -23.25
CA GLN A 72 69.45 14.04 -22.91
C GLN A 72 69.69 12.70 -22.18
N SER A 73 70.69 11.93 -22.59
CA SER A 73 71.05 10.65 -21.95
C SER A 73 71.51 10.81 -20.49
N THR A 74 72.37 11.78 -20.20
CA THR A 74 72.82 12.07 -18.82
C THR A 74 71.68 12.54 -17.93
N LYS A 75 70.85 13.47 -18.41
CA LYS A 75 69.66 13.94 -17.70
C LYS A 75 68.65 12.81 -17.44
N LEU A 76 68.50 11.90 -18.40
CA LEU A 76 67.63 10.73 -18.28
C LEU A 76 68.12 9.80 -17.17
N GLN A 77 69.43 9.56 -17.06
CA GLN A 77 70.04 8.73 -16.01
C GLN A 77 69.87 9.35 -14.62
N GLU A 78 70.08 10.65 -14.46
CA GLU A 78 69.83 11.37 -13.20
C GLU A 78 68.37 11.25 -12.76
N LEU A 79 67.43 11.41 -13.70
CA LEU A 79 66.01 11.24 -13.44
C LEU A 79 65.67 9.80 -13.00
N PHE A 80 66.32 8.78 -13.57
CA PHE A 80 66.14 7.40 -13.13
C PHE A 80 66.63 7.15 -11.71
N ASN A 81 67.80 7.69 -11.36
CA ASN A 81 68.34 7.55 -10.01
C ASN A 81 67.41 8.23 -8.99
N LEU A 82 66.95 9.45 -9.30
CA LEU A 82 66.01 10.18 -8.47
C LEU A 82 64.67 9.46 -8.31
N CYS A 83 64.10 8.92 -9.40
CA CYS A 83 62.93 8.05 -9.36
C CYS A 83 63.13 6.85 -8.44
N GLY A 84 64.23 6.11 -8.63
CA GLY A 84 64.52 4.89 -7.88
C GLY A 84 64.72 5.15 -6.38
N GLU A 85 65.44 6.21 -6.02
CA GLU A 85 65.61 6.62 -4.62
C GLU A 85 64.30 7.08 -3.99
N SER A 86 63.53 7.89 -4.69
CA SER A 86 62.22 8.37 -4.20
C SER A 86 61.25 7.20 -4.01
N TYR A 87 61.29 6.20 -4.89
CA TYR A 87 60.48 4.99 -4.78
C TYR A 87 60.86 4.15 -3.56
N LYS A 88 62.17 3.96 -3.31
CA LYS A 88 62.65 3.27 -2.09
C LYS A 88 62.23 3.98 -0.81
N LYS A 89 62.17 5.32 -0.84
CA LYS A 89 61.72 6.15 0.29
C LYS A 89 60.18 6.20 0.44
N GLY A 90 59.43 5.62 -0.51
CA GLY A 90 57.96 5.66 -0.52
C GLY A 90 57.37 7.03 -0.90
N ASP A 91 58.17 7.94 -1.47
CA ASP A 91 57.73 9.27 -1.90
C ASP A 91 57.11 9.19 -3.31
N TYR A 92 55.93 8.58 -3.39
CA TYR A 92 55.28 8.26 -4.66
C TYR A 92 54.90 9.51 -5.49
N GLN A 93 54.73 10.67 -4.86
CA GLN A 93 54.49 11.94 -5.57
C GLN A 93 55.71 12.34 -6.39
N LYS A 94 56.91 12.30 -5.78
CA LYS A 94 58.15 12.58 -6.51
C LYS A 94 58.44 11.54 -7.59
N VAL A 95 58.12 10.27 -7.34
CA VAL A 95 58.25 9.22 -8.38
C VAL A 95 57.32 9.49 -9.56
N GLU A 96 56.08 9.90 -9.30
CA GLU A 96 55.13 10.24 -10.37
C GLU A 96 55.64 11.41 -11.23
N GLU A 97 56.12 12.49 -10.59
CA GLU A 97 56.69 13.64 -11.29
C GLU A 97 57.92 13.28 -12.13
N CYS A 98 58.85 12.51 -11.55
CA CYS A 98 60.07 12.13 -12.24
C CYS A 98 59.80 11.13 -13.37
N ALA A 99 58.87 10.18 -13.19
CA ALA A 99 58.45 9.27 -14.25
C ALA A 99 57.76 10.01 -15.41
N LYS A 100 56.94 11.03 -15.14
CA LYS A 100 56.39 11.92 -16.19
C LYS A 100 57.49 12.67 -16.94
N LYS A 101 58.49 13.19 -16.24
CA LYS A 101 59.66 13.85 -16.86
C LYS A 101 60.46 12.90 -17.74
N ILE A 102 60.61 11.63 -17.34
CA ILE A 102 61.25 10.60 -18.15
C ILE A 102 60.45 10.33 -19.42
N LEU A 103 59.13 10.20 -19.33
CA LEU A 103 58.26 9.95 -20.50
C LEU A 103 58.18 11.15 -21.47
N LEU A 104 58.50 12.36 -21.02
CA LEU A 104 58.64 13.52 -21.91
C LEU A 104 59.91 13.45 -22.76
N ILE A 105 60.97 12.78 -22.27
CA ILE A 105 62.25 12.62 -22.98
C ILE A 105 62.21 11.34 -23.82
N ASP A 106 61.71 10.24 -23.26
CA ASP A 106 61.57 8.93 -23.89
C ASP A 106 60.15 8.39 -23.66
N PRO A 107 59.20 8.65 -24.58
CA PRO A 107 57.82 8.21 -24.46
C PRO A 107 57.64 6.69 -24.38
N GLU A 108 58.58 5.91 -24.89
CA GLU A 108 58.52 4.44 -24.91
C GLU A 108 59.24 3.78 -23.72
N ASN A 109 59.64 4.59 -22.75
CA ASN A 109 60.37 4.09 -21.61
C ASN A 109 59.54 3.14 -20.72
N ARG A 110 59.82 1.83 -20.81
CA ARG A 110 59.11 0.78 -20.06
C ARG A 110 59.20 0.95 -18.54
N LYS A 111 60.34 1.41 -18.01
CA LYS A 111 60.54 1.57 -16.56
C LYS A 111 59.66 2.69 -16.00
N ALA A 112 59.62 3.84 -16.68
CA ALA A 112 58.75 4.95 -16.26
C ALA A 112 57.26 4.61 -16.37
N LYS A 113 56.84 3.92 -17.45
CA LYS A 113 55.46 3.39 -17.56
C LYS A 113 55.12 2.44 -16.40
N ARG A 114 56.06 1.56 -15.99
CA ARG A 114 55.89 0.66 -14.84
C ARG A 114 55.74 1.41 -13.51
N TYR A 115 56.59 2.40 -13.23
CA TYR A 115 56.47 3.20 -12.00
C TYR A 115 55.11 3.89 -11.88
N LEU A 116 54.62 4.50 -12.96
CA LEU A 116 53.29 5.13 -12.96
C LEU A 116 52.16 4.12 -12.75
N TYR A 117 52.30 2.91 -13.31
CA TYR A 117 51.33 1.84 -13.09
C TYR A 117 51.29 1.40 -11.62
N GLU A 118 52.44 1.16 -11.00
CA GLU A 118 52.52 0.72 -9.59
C GLU A 118 51.99 1.78 -8.62
N ILE A 119 52.33 3.06 -8.82
CA ILE A 119 51.80 4.17 -8.01
C ILE A 119 50.28 4.24 -8.12
N ARG A 120 49.74 4.06 -9.33
CA ARG A 120 48.28 4.02 -9.55
C ARG A 120 47.63 2.87 -8.79
N GLN A 121 48.23 1.69 -8.76
CA GLN A 121 47.70 0.55 -8.00
C GLN A 121 47.70 0.84 -6.49
N ILE A 122 48.79 1.44 -5.96
CA ILE A 122 48.88 1.84 -4.55
C ILE A 122 47.79 2.85 -4.18
N ASP A 123 47.54 3.85 -5.04
CA ASP A 123 46.47 4.84 -4.82
C ASP A 123 45.08 4.20 -4.88
N ILE A 124 44.84 3.27 -5.80
CA ILE A 124 43.58 2.52 -5.89
C ILE A 124 43.35 1.69 -4.62
N ASP A 125 44.36 0.96 -4.14
CA ASP A 125 44.27 0.15 -2.93
C ASP A 125 44.10 1.01 -1.68
N GLY A 126 44.80 2.14 -1.60
CA GLY A 126 44.61 3.14 -0.55
C GLY A 126 43.17 3.66 -0.50
N LYS A 127 42.63 4.08 -1.65
CA LYS A 127 41.23 4.52 -1.78
C LYS A 127 40.23 3.42 -1.46
N LYS A 128 40.52 2.17 -1.82
CA LYS A 128 39.66 1.01 -1.48
C LYS A 128 39.62 0.78 0.03
N LYS A 129 40.78 0.79 0.70
CA LYS A 129 40.86 0.68 2.16
C LYS A 129 40.14 1.84 2.85
N GLU A 130 40.32 3.06 2.36
CA GLU A 130 39.63 4.23 2.90
C GLU A 130 38.10 4.12 2.75
N ARG A 131 37.61 3.69 1.58
CA ARG A 131 36.18 3.42 1.36
C ARG A 131 35.64 2.36 2.31
N GLN A 132 36.39 1.29 2.55
CA GLN A 132 35.99 0.24 3.51
C GLN A 132 35.92 0.77 4.95
N VAL A 133 36.90 1.58 5.37
CA VAL A 133 36.89 2.21 6.70
C VAL A 133 35.69 3.16 6.82
N ARG A 134 35.44 4.01 5.82
CA ARG A 134 34.28 4.90 5.79
C ARG A 134 32.96 4.14 5.83
N ALA A 135 32.83 3.04 5.08
CA ALA A 135 31.65 2.18 5.10
C ALA A 135 31.41 1.57 6.50
N LYS A 136 32.46 1.06 7.15
CA LYS A 136 32.39 0.53 8.52
C LYS A 136 32.00 1.60 9.56
N VAL A 137 32.47 2.83 9.39
CA VAL A 137 32.09 3.95 10.26
C VAL A 137 30.61 4.29 10.07
N GLN A 138 30.15 4.40 8.82
CA GLN A 138 28.74 4.66 8.51
C GLN A 138 27.81 3.55 9.02
N GLU A 139 28.21 2.29 8.88
CA GLU A 139 27.47 1.14 9.41
C GLU A 139 27.31 1.22 10.94
N LYS A 140 28.39 1.53 11.66
CA LYS A 140 28.34 1.74 13.11
C LYS A 140 27.45 2.91 13.50
N GLU A 141 27.46 4.00 12.74
CA GLU A 141 26.60 5.16 12.97
C GLU A 141 25.12 4.83 12.75
N ARG A 142 24.78 4.12 11.67
CA ARG A 142 23.42 3.63 11.41
C ARG A 142 22.91 2.74 12.54
N LEU A 143 23.74 1.78 12.97
CA LEU A 143 23.40 0.89 14.09
C LEU A 143 23.20 1.67 15.40
N ARG A 144 24.01 2.72 15.65
CA ARG A 144 23.85 3.58 16.83
C ARG A 144 22.53 4.34 16.78
N GLN A 145 22.17 4.93 15.63
CA GLN A 145 20.90 5.63 15.44
C GLN A 145 19.70 4.69 15.58
N ALA A 146 19.79 3.49 15.00
CA ALA A 146 18.77 2.45 15.16
C ALA A 146 18.55 2.12 16.65
N LYS A 147 19.63 1.85 17.41
CA LYS A 147 19.56 1.60 18.86
C LYS A 147 18.89 2.75 19.62
N GLU A 148 19.21 3.99 19.27
CA GLU A 148 18.62 5.16 19.92
C GLU A 148 17.11 5.24 19.68
N TYR A 149 16.67 5.13 18.41
CA TYR A 149 15.25 5.09 18.06
C TYR A 149 14.53 3.91 18.74
N TYR A 150 15.15 2.74 18.79
CA TYR A 150 14.61 1.60 19.52
C TYR A 150 14.37 1.91 21.00
N HIS A 151 15.35 2.49 21.70
CA HIS A 151 15.20 2.84 23.11
C HIS A 151 14.10 3.87 23.34
N GLN A 152 13.98 4.87 22.47
CA GLN A 152 12.90 5.85 22.51
C GLN A 152 11.53 5.19 22.25
N GLY A 153 11.43 4.35 21.21
CA GLY A 153 10.22 3.60 20.88
C GLY A 153 9.77 2.67 22.01
N ARG A 154 10.72 1.99 22.67
CA ARG A 154 10.46 1.17 23.86
C ARG A 154 9.96 2.01 25.04
N LYS A 155 10.48 3.22 25.24
CA LYS A 155 9.95 4.17 26.27
C LYS A 155 8.51 4.58 25.96
N HIS A 156 8.18 4.88 24.70
CA HIS A 156 6.80 5.17 24.29
C HIS A 156 5.87 3.96 24.52
N TYR A 157 6.33 2.76 24.17
CA TYR A 157 5.59 1.52 24.40
C TYR A 157 5.29 1.30 25.90
N ALA A 158 6.30 1.48 26.76
CA ALA A 158 6.12 1.36 28.22
C ALA A 158 5.11 2.37 28.79
N ARG A 159 5.01 3.56 28.17
CA ARG A 159 4.01 4.59 28.51
C ARG A 159 2.64 4.37 27.87
N ARG A 160 2.40 3.22 27.23
CA ARG A 160 1.19 2.88 26.45
C ARG A 160 0.87 3.88 25.33
N LYS A 161 1.86 4.64 24.89
CA LYS A 161 1.78 5.56 23.74
C LYS A 161 2.09 4.77 22.47
N TYR A 162 1.18 3.85 22.11
CA TYR A 162 1.48 2.82 21.11
C TYR A 162 1.69 3.38 19.70
N GLN A 163 1.00 4.46 19.32
CA GLN A 163 1.19 5.07 18.00
C GLN A 163 2.57 5.74 17.88
N GLU A 164 2.99 6.47 18.90
CA GLU A 164 4.32 7.10 18.95
C GLU A 164 5.43 6.04 19.03
N ALA A 165 5.18 4.93 19.74
CA ALA A 165 6.07 3.79 19.77
C ALA A 165 6.27 3.19 18.37
N ILE A 166 5.16 2.94 17.64
CA ILE A 166 5.19 2.45 16.26
C ILE A 166 6.02 3.38 15.39
N ASN A 167 5.71 4.68 15.37
CA ASN A 167 6.41 5.65 14.53
C ASN A 167 7.92 5.69 14.83
N THR A 168 8.31 5.62 16.11
CA THR A 168 9.72 5.67 16.51
C THR A 168 10.45 4.35 16.21
N LEU A 169 9.78 3.21 16.39
CA LEU A 169 10.33 1.89 16.06
C LEU A 169 10.49 1.69 14.55
N THR A 170 9.60 2.26 13.74
CA THR A 170 9.76 2.27 12.27
C THR A 170 11.03 3.03 11.87
N LYS A 171 11.31 4.20 12.46
CA LYS A 171 12.56 4.94 12.23
C LYS A 171 13.81 4.13 12.61
N SER A 172 13.73 3.28 13.63
CA SER A 172 14.82 2.36 13.96
C SER A 172 15.11 1.38 12.81
N LEU A 173 14.05 0.83 12.19
CA LEU A 173 14.17 -0.12 11.08
C LEU A 173 14.53 0.56 9.75
N GLU A 174 14.20 1.84 9.59
CA GLU A 174 14.70 2.65 8.46
C GLU A 174 16.22 2.87 8.55
N CYS A 175 16.77 2.97 9.77
CA CYS A 175 18.22 3.09 9.99
C CYS A 175 18.94 1.74 9.81
N ASP A 176 18.36 0.67 10.35
CA ASP A 176 18.87 -0.70 10.28
C ASP A 176 17.70 -1.70 10.16
N PRO A 177 17.41 -2.19 8.94
CA PRO A 177 16.30 -3.13 8.70
C PRO A 177 16.42 -4.45 9.46
N ASP A 178 17.65 -4.87 9.79
CA ASP A 178 17.94 -6.14 10.45
C ASP A 178 17.91 -6.01 11.99
N TYR A 179 17.51 -4.85 12.51
CA TYR A 179 17.45 -4.61 13.95
C TYR A 179 16.24 -5.32 14.60
N GLU A 180 16.39 -6.63 14.82
CA GLU A 180 15.36 -7.58 15.27
C GLU A 180 14.58 -7.11 16.50
N SER A 181 15.28 -6.49 17.45
CA SER A 181 14.67 -5.95 18.67
C SER A 181 13.62 -4.88 18.38
N ALA A 182 13.84 -4.00 17.40
CA ALA A 182 12.83 -3.02 16.99
C ALA A 182 11.65 -3.68 16.27
N ALA A 183 11.89 -4.67 15.41
CA ALA A 183 10.82 -5.40 14.71
C ALA A 183 9.88 -6.12 15.68
N ILE A 184 10.43 -6.80 16.71
CA ILE A 184 9.64 -7.46 17.75
C ILE A 184 8.79 -6.46 18.52
N TYR A 185 9.37 -5.33 18.95
CA TYR A 185 8.62 -4.31 19.67
C TYR A 185 7.59 -3.59 18.80
N LEU A 186 7.87 -3.42 17.52
CA LEU A 186 6.92 -2.86 16.56
C LEU A 186 5.67 -3.74 16.47
N LYS A 187 5.85 -5.06 16.32
CA LYS A 187 4.75 -6.04 16.35
C LYS A 187 3.97 -6.00 17.67
N LYS A 188 4.66 -5.89 18.81
CA LYS A 188 4.00 -5.76 20.12
C LYS A 188 3.20 -4.46 20.23
N ALA A 189 3.74 -3.35 19.74
CA ALA A 189 3.08 -2.04 19.76
C ALA A 189 1.84 -2.01 18.87
N THR A 190 1.91 -2.57 17.66
CA THR A 190 0.76 -2.66 16.74
C THR A 190 -0.36 -3.52 17.31
N LEU A 191 -0.05 -4.69 17.86
CA LEU A 191 -1.04 -5.56 18.52
C LEU A 191 -1.69 -4.86 19.72
N ALA A 192 -0.90 -4.17 20.54
CA ALA A 192 -1.42 -3.43 21.68
C ALA A 192 -2.36 -2.29 21.25
N LEU A 193 -2.00 -1.54 20.20
CA LEU A 193 -2.86 -0.49 19.63
C LEU A 193 -4.19 -1.05 19.10
N ILE A 194 -4.16 -2.17 18.39
CA ILE A 194 -5.37 -2.84 17.90
C ILE A 194 -6.26 -3.26 19.07
N SER A 195 -5.67 -3.84 20.12
CA SER A 195 -6.42 -4.25 21.31
C SER A 195 -7.06 -3.07 22.05
N GLN A 196 -6.36 -1.93 22.12
CA GLN A 196 -6.87 -0.71 22.72
C GLN A 196 -8.07 -0.17 21.92
N ARG A 197 -7.93 -0.04 20.60
CA ARG A 197 -9.02 0.42 19.73
C ARG A 197 -10.25 -0.49 19.80
N LYS A 198 -10.08 -1.81 19.87
CA LYS A 198 -11.20 -2.75 20.07
C LYS A 198 -11.95 -2.50 21.38
N ARG A 199 -11.23 -2.20 22.47
CA ARG A 199 -11.87 -1.86 23.76
C ARG A 199 -12.61 -0.53 23.70
N GLU A 200 -12.03 0.47 23.06
CA GLU A 200 -12.66 1.78 22.86
C GLU A 200 -13.95 1.66 22.04
N LEU A 201 -13.90 0.90 20.93
CA LEU A 201 -15.08 0.60 20.12
C LEU A 201 -16.16 -0.14 20.91
N SER A 202 -15.80 -1.18 21.66
CA SER A 202 -16.76 -1.92 22.50
C SER A 202 -17.40 -1.02 23.56
N LEU A 203 -16.63 -0.10 24.15
CA LEU A 203 -17.15 0.88 25.10
C LEU A 203 -18.11 1.86 24.43
N GLU A 204 -17.78 2.36 23.24
CA GLU A 204 -18.62 3.25 22.45
C GLU A 204 -19.93 2.57 22.02
N GLU A 205 -19.87 1.33 21.54
CA GLU A 205 -21.04 0.50 21.22
C GLU A 205 -21.94 0.31 22.44
N SER A 206 -21.37 0.06 23.62
CA SER A 206 -22.14 -0.08 24.86
C SER A 206 -22.85 1.22 25.25
N LYS A 207 -22.21 2.39 25.05
CA LYS A 207 -22.81 3.71 25.30
C LYS A 207 -23.94 3.97 24.31
N LEU A 208 -23.74 3.66 23.04
CA LEU A 208 -24.74 3.82 21.99
C LEU A 208 -25.96 2.92 22.26
N ARG A 209 -25.74 1.67 22.71
CA ARG A 209 -26.82 0.75 23.10
C ARG A 209 -27.65 1.31 24.25
N ARG A 210 -27.01 1.82 25.31
CA ARG A 210 -27.71 2.48 26.43
C ARG A 210 -28.50 3.70 25.96
N GLN A 211 -27.93 4.51 25.08
CA GLN A 211 -28.63 5.66 24.51
C GLN A 211 -29.86 5.25 23.68
N ARG A 212 -29.75 4.19 22.88
CA ARG A 212 -30.89 3.63 22.13
C ARG A 212 -31.98 3.12 23.07
N GLN A 213 -31.61 2.37 24.11
CA GLN A 213 -32.55 1.90 25.13
C GLN A 213 -33.25 3.06 25.84
N GLN A 214 -32.51 4.11 26.20
CA GLN A 214 -33.10 5.30 26.82
C GLN A 214 -34.10 5.98 25.88
N ARG A 215 -33.76 6.12 24.60
CA ARG A 215 -34.67 6.70 23.60
C ARG A 215 -35.93 5.84 23.44
N GLU A 216 -35.78 4.52 23.40
CA GLU A 216 -36.91 3.60 23.31
C GLU A 216 -37.84 3.70 24.53
N ILE A 217 -37.27 3.78 25.74
CA ILE A 217 -38.05 4.01 26.97
C ILE A 217 -38.79 5.34 26.89
N THR A 218 -38.12 6.43 26.53
CA THR A 218 -38.77 7.75 26.42
C THR A 218 -39.85 7.80 25.34
N PHE A 219 -39.70 7.01 24.27
CA PHE A 219 -40.71 6.89 23.22
C PHE A 219 -41.94 6.12 23.74
N LYS A 220 -41.73 4.97 24.40
CA LYS A 220 -42.81 4.19 25.04
C LYS A 220 -43.55 4.98 26.12
N GLU A 221 -42.84 5.78 26.92
CA GLU A 221 -43.45 6.68 27.91
C GLU A 221 -44.35 7.73 27.24
N LYS A 222 -43.94 8.29 26.10
CA LYS A 222 -44.78 9.22 25.33
C LYS A 222 -46.01 8.52 24.76
N GLU A 223 -45.84 7.32 24.18
CA GLU A 223 -46.99 6.54 23.68
C GLU A 223 -47.98 6.17 24.79
N LEU A 224 -47.49 5.79 25.98
CA LEU A 224 -48.34 5.50 27.13
C LEU A 224 -49.11 6.74 27.58
N LYS A 225 -48.47 7.92 27.65
CA LYS A 225 -49.16 9.17 27.99
C LYS A 225 -50.28 9.50 26.99
N VAL A 226 -50.03 9.34 25.69
CA VAL A 226 -51.06 9.53 24.66
C VAL A 226 -52.24 8.56 24.86
N LYS A 227 -51.95 7.27 25.13
CA LYS A 227 -53.01 6.28 25.42
C LYS A 227 -53.79 6.59 26.70
N GLU A 228 -53.12 7.06 27.75
CA GLU A 228 -53.76 7.49 28.99
C GLU A 228 -54.68 8.69 28.76
N GLU A 229 -54.26 9.67 27.97
CA GLU A 229 -55.08 10.81 27.56
C GLU A 229 -56.30 10.38 26.73
N GLU A 230 -56.13 9.46 25.77
CA GLU A 230 -57.23 8.88 24.99
C GLU A 230 -58.23 8.11 25.86
N LEU A 231 -57.74 7.30 26.80
CA LEU A 231 -58.59 6.56 27.75
C LEU A 231 -59.33 7.53 28.69
N ALA A 232 -58.67 8.60 29.14
CA ALA A 232 -59.30 9.64 29.95
C ALA A 232 -60.40 10.38 29.16
N ALA A 233 -60.18 10.66 27.87
CA ALA A 233 -61.20 11.23 26.99
C ALA A 233 -62.42 10.29 26.84
N LYS A 234 -62.18 9.00 26.56
CA LYS A 234 -63.24 7.98 26.49
C LYS A 234 -64.03 7.85 27.79
N ARG A 235 -63.36 7.89 28.95
CA ARG A 235 -64.03 7.88 30.27
C ARG A 235 -64.95 9.09 30.47
N LYS A 236 -64.59 10.26 29.95
CA LYS A 236 -65.45 11.46 29.98
C LYS A 236 -66.65 11.35 29.03
N GLU A 237 -66.53 10.62 27.92
CA GLU A 237 -67.64 10.39 26.96
C GLU A 237 -68.60 9.29 27.40
N PHE A 238 -68.11 8.25 28.09
CA PHE A 238 -68.90 7.12 28.54
C PHE A 238 -70.20 7.48 29.29
N PRO A 239 -70.23 8.39 30.28
CA PRO A 239 -71.48 8.77 30.94
C PRO A 239 -72.46 9.48 29.99
N LYS A 240 -71.97 10.26 29.01
CA LYS A 240 -72.84 10.86 27.98
C LYS A 240 -73.48 9.79 27.11
N GLN A 241 -72.71 8.76 26.75
CA GLN A 241 -73.21 7.61 26.00
C GLN A 241 -74.23 6.80 26.82
N GLN A 242 -73.97 6.54 28.10
CA GLN A 242 -74.92 5.87 28.99
C GLN A 242 -76.21 6.66 29.17
N GLU A 243 -76.14 7.99 29.32
CA GLU A 243 -77.31 8.85 29.40
C GLU A 243 -78.11 8.84 28.08
N ALA A 244 -77.43 8.90 26.94
CA ALA A 244 -78.07 8.79 25.62
C ALA A 244 -78.74 7.42 25.43
N GLN A 245 -78.08 6.34 25.84
CA GLN A 245 -78.65 4.98 25.80
C GLN A 245 -79.85 4.84 26.74
N ALA A 246 -79.78 5.37 27.96
CA ALA A 246 -80.90 5.35 28.90
C ALA A 246 -82.10 6.15 28.38
N LYS A 247 -81.86 7.31 27.73
CA LYS A 247 -82.91 8.08 27.04
C LYS A 247 -83.52 7.29 25.88
N ALA A 248 -82.69 6.65 25.07
CA ALA A 248 -83.15 5.82 23.95
C ALA A 248 -83.98 4.61 24.43
N GLN A 249 -83.54 3.91 25.48
CA GLN A 249 -84.29 2.79 26.08
C GLN A 249 -85.62 3.25 26.68
N LYS A 250 -85.65 4.39 27.38
CA LYS A 250 -86.92 4.98 27.85
C LYS A 250 -87.86 5.28 26.69
N LEU A 251 -87.35 5.84 25.59
CA LEU A 251 -88.16 6.10 24.40
C LEU A 251 -88.69 4.80 23.76
N GLN A 252 -87.85 3.76 23.66
CA GLN A 252 -88.27 2.45 23.15
C GLN A 252 -89.32 1.79 24.04
N SER A 253 -89.18 1.87 25.37
CA SER A 253 -90.19 1.35 26.30
C SER A 253 -91.54 2.08 26.18
N ARG A 254 -91.53 3.40 25.94
CA ARG A 254 -92.77 4.16 25.65
C ARG A 254 -93.43 3.71 24.35
N LYS A 255 -92.65 3.61 23.26
CA LYS A 255 -93.16 3.11 21.98
C LYS A 255 -93.67 1.67 22.10
N GLY A 256 -92.96 0.82 22.85
CA GLY A 256 -93.40 -0.55 23.14
C GLY A 256 -94.71 -0.60 23.93
N GLN A 257 -94.89 0.29 24.91
CA GLN A 257 -96.16 0.42 25.65
C GLN A 257 -97.31 0.97 24.79
N GLU A 258 -97.03 1.89 23.86
CA GLU A 258 -98.02 2.37 22.89
C GLU A 258 -98.42 1.27 21.90
N VAL A 259 -97.46 0.51 21.38
CA VAL A 259 -97.72 -0.64 20.50
C VAL A 259 -98.45 -1.76 21.24
N ILE A 260 -98.13 -2.03 22.51
CA ILE A 260 -98.88 -3.00 23.33
C ILE A 260 -100.30 -2.49 23.59
N LYS A 261 -100.51 -1.18 23.81
CA LYS A 261 -101.87 -0.60 23.90
C LYS A 261 -102.65 -0.73 22.59
N GLU A 262 -102.00 -0.51 21.44
CA GLU A 262 -102.60 -0.72 20.12
C GLU A 262 -102.91 -2.20 19.85
N ILE A 263 -102.00 -3.11 20.19
CA ILE A 263 -102.19 -4.57 20.03
C ILE A 263 -103.27 -5.11 20.97
N VAL A 264 -103.34 -4.62 22.21
CA VAL A 264 -104.40 -4.99 23.18
C VAL A 264 -105.77 -4.41 22.76
N SER A 265 -105.81 -3.34 21.96
CA SER A 265 -107.05 -2.85 21.33
C SER A 265 -107.38 -3.47 19.96
N ALA A 266 -106.52 -4.37 19.44
CA ALA A 266 -106.65 -4.97 18.11
C ALA A 266 -106.52 -6.49 18.15
N GLN A 267 -107.05 -7.14 19.19
CA GLN A 267 -107.34 -8.58 19.15
C GLN A 267 -108.80 -8.80 18.76
N ASP A 268 -109.05 -8.65 17.46
CA ASP A 268 -110.06 -9.45 16.76
C ASP A 268 -109.33 -10.42 15.81
N GLU A 269 -109.88 -11.62 15.76
CA GLU A 269 -109.33 -12.83 15.19
C GLU A 269 -109.01 -12.70 13.69
N LYS A 270 -107.72 -12.65 13.33
CA LYS A 270 -107.13 -13.23 12.10
C LYS A 270 -105.66 -12.85 11.97
N GLY A 271 -104.81 -13.48 12.78
CA GLY A 271 -103.36 -13.32 12.64
C GLY A 271 -102.52 -14.47 13.18
N LEU A 272 -103.16 -15.58 13.57
CA LEU A 272 -102.49 -16.68 14.25
C LEU A 272 -101.83 -17.70 13.29
N LYS A 273 -102.19 -17.73 12.00
CA LYS A 273 -101.63 -18.72 11.05
C LYS A 273 -100.37 -18.26 10.29
N SER A 274 -100.27 -16.97 9.90
CA SER A 274 -99.06 -16.47 9.21
C SER A 274 -97.88 -16.22 10.15
N ARG A 275 -98.17 -15.93 11.43
CA ARG A 275 -97.15 -15.72 12.47
C ARG A 275 -96.50 -17.04 12.89
N GLU A 276 -97.23 -18.16 12.80
CA GLU A 276 -96.71 -19.50 13.10
C GLU A 276 -95.73 -19.99 12.03
N GLU A 277 -96.00 -19.71 10.74
CA GLU A 277 -95.09 -20.05 9.63
C GLU A 277 -93.83 -19.18 9.61
N SER A 278 -93.95 -17.88 9.92
CA SER A 278 -92.79 -16.98 10.05
C SER A 278 -91.91 -17.35 11.24
N LEU A 279 -92.50 -17.73 12.38
CA LEU A 279 -91.76 -18.23 13.55
C LEU A 279 -91.10 -19.60 13.29
N LYS A 280 -91.69 -20.43 12.42
CA LYS A 280 -91.09 -21.72 12.03
C LYS A 280 -89.85 -21.52 11.15
N SER A 281 -89.92 -20.59 10.20
CA SER A 281 -88.76 -20.21 9.37
C SER A 281 -87.63 -19.58 10.20
N GLN A 282 -87.94 -18.69 11.14
CA GLN A 282 -86.94 -18.11 12.03
C GLN A 282 -86.33 -19.14 13.00
N ARG A 283 -87.10 -20.14 13.43
CA ARG A 283 -86.58 -21.25 14.26
C ARG A 283 -85.65 -22.18 13.49
N GLU A 284 -85.90 -22.43 12.22
CA GLU A 284 -85.00 -23.21 11.36
C GLU A 284 -83.70 -22.44 11.08
N GLU A 285 -83.77 -21.13 10.83
CA GLU A 285 -82.58 -20.28 10.64
C GLU A 285 -81.76 -20.13 11.94
N LEU A 286 -82.43 -20.03 13.09
CA LEU A 286 -81.74 -20.02 14.39
C LEU A 286 -81.09 -21.36 14.71
N LYS A 287 -81.70 -22.48 14.33
CA LYS A 287 -81.08 -23.81 14.48
C LYS A 287 -79.86 -23.97 13.57
N SER A 288 -79.88 -23.45 12.34
CA SER A 288 -78.69 -23.50 11.46
C SER A 288 -77.55 -22.64 12.01
N LYS A 289 -77.86 -21.45 12.52
CA LYS A 289 -76.88 -20.58 13.18
C LYS A 289 -76.33 -21.17 14.49
N GLU A 290 -77.16 -21.89 15.25
CA GLU A 290 -76.72 -22.59 16.46
C GLU A 290 -75.79 -23.77 16.13
N THR A 291 -75.99 -24.47 15.00
CA THR A 291 -75.06 -25.50 14.52
C THR A 291 -73.74 -24.92 14.03
N GLU A 292 -73.74 -23.75 13.38
CA GLU A 292 -72.52 -23.02 13.00
C GLU A 292 -71.74 -22.50 14.21
N LEU A 293 -72.45 -22.02 15.24
CA LEU A 293 -71.84 -21.58 16.50
C LEU A 293 -71.20 -22.74 17.27
N LYS A 294 -71.86 -23.91 17.32
CA LYS A 294 -71.28 -25.12 17.94
C LYS A 294 -70.05 -25.63 17.19
N ALA A 295 -70.05 -25.58 15.85
CA ALA A 295 -68.88 -25.91 15.05
C ALA A 295 -67.72 -24.90 15.25
N GLY A 296 -68.05 -23.62 15.41
CA GLY A 296 -67.08 -22.56 15.75
C GLY A 296 -66.47 -22.73 17.14
N GLU A 297 -67.27 -23.12 18.14
CA GLU A 297 -66.80 -23.39 19.50
C GLU A 297 -65.90 -24.62 19.56
N GLU A 298 -66.17 -25.67 18.78
CA GLU A 298 -65.28 -26.83 18.68
C GLU A 298 -63.96 -26.49 17.98
N ALA A 299 -64.00 -25.71 16.88
CA ALA A 299 -62.79 -25.23 16.23
C ALA A 299 -61.95 -24.31 17.13
N PHE A 300 -62.60 -23.51 17.98
CA PHE A 300 -61.92 -22.68 18.98
C PHE A 300 -61.28 -23.54 20.07
N LYS A 301 -61.98 -24.57 20.57
CA LYS A 301 -61.44 -25.53 21.55
C LYS A 301 -60.19 -26.25 21.03
N VAL A 302 -60.19 -26.68 19.76
CA VAL A 302 -59.03 -27.32 19.11
C VAL A 302 -57.84 -26.36 19.04
N LYS A 303 -58.05 -25.10 18.61
CA LYS A 303 -56.98 -24.09 18.57
C LYS A 303 -56.43 -23.73 19.95
N THR A 304 -57.28 -23.69 20.98
CA THR A 304 -56.81 -23.48 22.36
C THR A 304 -56.03 -24.69 22.91
N ALA A 305 -56.35 -25.90 22.47
CA ALA A 305 -55.59 -27.10 22.84
C ALA A 305 -54.21 -27.14 22.15
N GLU A 306 -54.12 -26.77 20.88
CA GLU A 306 -52.84 -26.63 20.16
C GLU A 306 -51.92 -25.58 20.81
N LEU A 307 -52.47 -24.43 21.21
CA LEU A 307 -51.74 -23.39 21.94
C LEU A 307 -51.29 -23.84 23.34
N ALA A 308 -52.03 -24.74 23.99
CA ALA A 308 -51.64 -25.31 25.27
C ALA A 308 -50.49 -26.33 25.11
N ILE A 309 -50.52 -27.14 24.04
CA ILE A 309 -49.44 -28.09 23.71
C ILE A 309 -48.13 -27.33 23.44
N LEU A 310 -48.17 -26.28 22.61
CA LEU A 310 -47.01 -25.43 22.33
C LEU A 310 -46.40 -24.79 23.59
N LYS A 311 -47.25 -24.30 24.51
CA LYS A 311 -46.79 -23.74 25.78
C LYS A 311 -46.19 -24.78 26.71
N GLU A 312 -46.66 -26.03 26.66
CA GLU A 312 -46.11 -27.11 27.44
C GLU A 312 -44.77 -27.60 26.88
N GLU A 313 -44.61 -27.62 25.55
CA GLU A 313 -43.32 -27.86 24.88
C GLU A 313 -42.29 -26.78 25.23
N GLU A 314 -42.68 -25.50 25.24
CA GLU A 314 -41.82 -24.40 25.69
C GLU A 314 -41.40 -24.57 27.15
N ARG A 315 -42.31 -24.98 28.03
CA ARG A 315 -42.01 -25.28 29.45
C ARG A 315 -41.07 -26.47 29.62
N GLN A 316 -41.22 -27.52 28.81
CA GLN A 316 -40.32 -28.68 28.85
C GLN A 316 -38.91 -28.32 28.34
N VAL A 317 -38.80 -27.44 27.34
CA VAL A 317 -37.51 -26.90 26.89
C VAL A 317 -36.89 -26.01 27.97
N GLN A 318 -37.68 -25.15 28.61
CA GLN A 318 -37.21 -24.32 29.73
C GLN A 318 -36.76 -25.18 30.92
N ALA A 319 -37.53 -26.19 31.31
CA ALA A 319 -37.18 -27.12 32.39
C ALA A 319 -35.91 -27.94 32.09
N LYS A 320 -35.67 -28.32 30.82
CA LYS A 320 -34.39 -28.92 30.41
C LYS A 320 -33.22 -27.94 30.53
N THR A 321 -33.40 -26.68 30.14
CA THR A 321 -32.35 -25.66 30.28
C THR A 321 -32.09 -25.21 31.72
N GLU A 322 -33.08 -25.34 32.61
CA GLU A 322 -32.94 -25.03 34.03
C GLU A 322 -32.41 -26.24 34.83
N GLY A 323 -32.74 -27.47 34.42
CA GLY A 323 -32.11 -28.70 34.92
C GLY A 323 -30.61 -28.78 34.58
N GLU A 324 -30.20 -28.33 33.39
CA GLU A 324 -28.79 -28.20 33.02
C GLU A 324 -28.05 -27.08 33.77
N LYS A 325 -28.79 -26.10 34.33
CA LYS A 325 -28.22 -25.06 35.22
C LYS A 325 -28.16 -25.50 36.68
N ALA A 326 -29.04 -26.38 37.12
CA ALA A 326 -29.07 -26.90 38.50
C ALA A 326 -28.01 -27.98 38.78
N GLY A 327 -27.42 -28.60 37.75
CA GLY A 327 -26.28 -29.52 37.87
C GLY A 327 -24.90 -28.86 37.98
N LEU A 328 -24.80 -27.54 38.06
CA LEU A 328 -23.53 -26.78 38.08
C LEU A 328 -23.05 -26.42 39.49
N SER A 329 -23.17 -27.33 40.46
CA SER A 329 -22.66 -27.13 41.82
C SER A 329 -21.43 -27.95 42.19
N GLU A 330 -20.77 -28.62 41.24
CA GLU A 330 -19.46 -29.24 41.48
C GLU A 330 -18.32 -28.54 40.71
N PRO A 331 -17.24 -28.13 41.40
CA PRO A 331 -16.15 -27.33 40.81
C PRO A 331 -15.24 -28.10 39.85
N GLU A 332 -15.40 -29.42 39.69
CA GLU A 332 -14.53 -30.23 38.82
C GLU A 332 -14.90 -30.14 37.32
N GLY A 333 -16.12 -29.69 36.98
CA GLY A 333 -16.59 -29.62 35.60
C GLY A 333 -16.10 -28.41 34.79
N PHE A 334 -15.66 -27.34 35.44
CA PHE A 334 -15.24 -26.11 34.73
C PHE A 334 -13.85 -26.26 34.11
N GLN A 335 -12.94 -26.93 34.82
CA GLN A 335 -11.59 -27.20 34.34
C GLN A 335 -11.61 -28.16 33.15
N ALA A 336 -12.40 -29.24 33.22
CA ALA A 336 -12.58 -30.18 32.11
C ALA A 336 -13.23 -29.53 30.86
N LYS A 337 -14.12 -28.55 31.05
CA LYS A 337 -14.71 -27.79 29.94
C LYS A 337 -13.71 -26.83 29.29
N ILE A 338 -12.82 -26.22 30.08
CA ILE A 338 -11.72 -25.39 29.55
C ILE A 338 -10.73 -26.26 28.77
N GLU A 339 -10.32 -27.40 29.32
CA GLU A 339 -9.41 -28.34 28.65
C GLU A 339 -10.00 -28.87 27.34
N LYS A 340 -11.30 -29.18 27.30
CA LYS A 340 -11.99 -29.60 26.07
C LYS A 340 -12.05 -28.48 25.03
N LEU A 341 -12.21 -27.23 25.46
CA LEU A 341 -12.17 -26.06 24.58
C LEU A 341 -10.77 -25.81 24.01
N ASP A 342 -9.74 -25.97 24.84
CA ASP A 342 -8.34 -25.86 24.43
C ASP A 342 -7.96 -26.98 23.45
N GLN A 343 -8.44 -28.21 23.67
CA GLN A 343 -8.29 -29.33 22.71
C GLN A 343 -8.97 -29.03 21.36
N LEU A 344 -10.21 -28.52 21.37
CA LEU A 344 -10.92 -28.16 20.12
C LEU A 344 -10.23 -27.01 19.37
N LEU A 345 -9.65 -26.04 20.10
CA LEU A 345 -8.87 -24.96 19.50
C LEU A 345 -7.55 -25.47 18.92
N ALA A 346 -6.89 -26.41 19.59
CA ALA A 346 -5.68 -27.06 19.09
C ALA A 346 -5.96 -27.90 17.82
N GLU A 347 -7.04 -28.68 17.80
CA GLU A 347 -7.47 -29.44 16.61
C GLU A 347 -7.80 -28.52 15.44
N ARG A 348 -8.46 -27.39 15.69
CA ARG A 348 -8.76 -26.39 14.65
C ARG A 348 -7.49 -25.78 14.09
N SER A 349 -6.53 -25.44 14.96
CA SER A 349 -5.22 -24.93 14.53
C SER A 349 -4.43 -25.96 13.72
N LEU A 350 -4.55 -27.25 14.06
CA LEU A 350 -3.91 -28.34 13.30
C LEU A 350 -4.51 -28.47 11.90
N LYS A 351 -5.84 -28.50 11.79
CA LYS A 351 -6.55 -28.55 10.49
C LYS A 351 -6.25 -27.35 9.61
N GLU A 352 -6.07 -26.17 10.20
CA GLU A 352 -5.71 -24.95 9.46
C GLU A 352 -4.25 -25.00 8.95
N LYS A 353 -3.32 -25.59 9.73
CA LYS A 353 -1.95 -25.85 9.26
C LYS A 353 -1.91 -26.88 8.13
N GLU A 354 -2.64 -27.99 8.26
CA GLU A 354 -2.76 -29.01 7.21
C GLU A 354 -3.34 -28.43 5.91
N PHE A 355 -4.32 -27.52 6.03
CA PHE A 355 -4.88 -26.82 4.87
C PHE A 355 -3.85 -25.93 4.17
N ILE A 356 -3.05 -25.18 4.94
CA ILE A 356 -1.98 -24.30 4.40
C ILE A 356 -0.86 -25.15 3.76
N GLU A 357 -0.48 -26.27 4.37
CA GLU A 357 0.51 -27.19 3.80
C GLU A 357 0.02 -27.81 2.48
N ARG A 358 -1.24 -28.23 2.40
CA ARG A 358 -1.85 -28.69 1.13
C ARG A 358 -1.90 -27.60 0.06
N GLN A 359 -2.16 -26.35 0.43
CA GLN A 359 -2.10 -25.23 -0.52
C GLN A 359 -0.69 -25.02 -1.06
N LYS A 360 0.34 -25.07 -0.20
CA LYS A 360 1.73 -24.97 -0.63
C LYS A 360 2.18 -26.15 -1.48
N GLU A 361 1.73 -27.36 -1.15
CA GLU A 361 2.01 -28.56 -1.94
C GLU A 361 1.39 -28.47 -3.34
N LEU A 362 0.15 -27.97 -3.45
CA LEU A 362 -0.49 -27.67 -4.73
C LEU A 362 0.25 -26.59 -5.51
N GLU A 363 0.69 -25.50 -4.86
CA GLU A 363 1.51 -24.47 -5.49
C GLU A 363 2.84 -25.03 -6.02
N LEU A 364 3.51 -25.89 -5.25
CA LEU A 364 4.75 -26.55 -5.66
C LEU A 364 4.54 -27.55 -6.80
N GLN A 365 3.43 -28.29 -6.79
CA GLN A 365 3.03 -29.15 -7.90
C GLN A 365 2.79 -28.32 -9.16
N LEU A 366 2.09 -27.19 -9.07
CA LEU A 366 1.88 -26.26 -10.19
C LEU A 366 3.19 -25.66 -10.73
N ILE A 367 4.14 -25.35 -9.85
CA ILE A 367 5.48 -24.87 -10.23
C ILE A 367 6.30 -25.97 -10.92
N SER A 368 6.22 -27.22 -10.42
CA SER A 368 6.93 -28.38 -10.98
C SER A 368 6.43 -28.79 -12.36
N ILE A 369 5.17 -28.50 -12.68
CA ILE A 369 4.56 -28.77 -14.00
C ILE A 369 5.07 -27.79 -15.08
N GLY A 370 5.84 -26.75 -14.71
CA GLY A 370 6.69 -26.00 -15.64
C GLY A 370 5.94 -25.34 -16.80
N ARG A 371 4.84 -24.62 -16.52
CA ARG A 371 4.07 -23.92 -17.57
C ARG A 371 3.88 -22.43 -17.24
N GLY A 372 4.30 -21.60 -18.19
CA GLY A 372 4.27 -20.14 -18.11
C GLY A 372 2.86 -19.55 -18.00
N LYS A 373 2.85 -18.25 -17.67
CA LYS A 373 1.72 -17.39 -17.26
C LYS A 373 0.51 -17.29 -18.20
N GLU A 374 0.49 -17.98 -19.35
CA GLU A 374 -0.57 -17.83 -20.38
C GLU A 374 -1.60 -18.95 -20.40
N LEU A 375 -1.40 -20.06 -19.68
CA LEU A 375 -2.38 -21.17 -19.61
C LEU A 375 -3.18 -21.23 -18.30
N ALA A 376 -3.07 -20.20 -17.44
CA ALA A 376 -3.84 -20.13 -16.19
C ALA A 376 -5.37 -20.06 -16.42
N GLY A 377 -5.83 -19.66 -17.61
CA GLY A 377 -7.25 -19.68 -17.97
C GLY A 377 -7.84 -21.09 -18.07
N ASN A 378 -7.14 -22.00 -18.75
CA ASN A 378 -7.65 -23.35 -19.00
C ASN A 378 -7.54 -24.24 -17.75
N ALA A 379 -6.51 -24.03 -16.91
CA ALA A 379 -6.39 -24.76 -15.65
C ALA A 379 -7.48 -24.35 -14.63
N VAL A 380 -7.99 -23.11 -14.72
CA VAL A 380 -9.15 -22.68 -13.93
C VAL A 380 -10.41 -23.37 -14.44
N GLU A 381 -10.62 -23.50 -15.76
CA GLU A 381 -11.73 -24.29 -16.34
C GLU A 381 -11.67 -25.78 -15.98
N ASP A 382 -10.48 -26.39 -15.94
CA ASP A 382 -10.31 -27.79 -15.51
C ASP A 382 -10.61 -27.97 -14.01
N ILE A 383 -10.19 -27.02 -13.17
CA ILE A 383 -10.54 -27.01 -11.73
C ILE A 383 -12.04 -26.79 -11.53
N TYR A 384 -12.68 -25.93 -12.34
CA TYR A 384 -14.13 -25.74 -12.32
C TYR A 384 -14.87 -27.01 -12.77
N SER A 385 -14.39 -27.71 -13.79
CA SER A 385 -14.99 -28.96 -14.29
C SER A 385 -14.95 -30.07 -13.23
N VAL A 386 -13.84 -30.18 -12.49
CA VAL A 386 -13.69 -31.15 -11.37
C VAL A 386 -14.55 -30.76 -10.15
N LEU A 387 -14.76 -29.46 -9.91
CA LEU A 387 -15.68 -28.99 -8.87
C LEU A 387 -17.16 -29.21 -9.26
N GLU A 388 -17.50 -29.04 -10.54
CA GLU A 388 -18.84 -29.28 -11.09
C GLU A 388 -19.19 -30.79 -11.09
N GLU A 389 -18.22 -31.67 -11.34
CA GLU A 389 -18.39 -33.13 -11.17
C GLU A 389 -18.56 -33.54 -9.69
N LYS A 390 -17.87 -32.86 -8.76
CA LYS A 390 -18.05 -33.05 -7.31
C LYS A 390 -19.34 -32.42 -6.76
N GLU A 391 -19.92 -31.43 -7.43
CA GLU A 391 -21.25 -30.89 -7.11
C GLU A 391 -22.38 -31.80 -7.59
N LYS A 392 -22.24 -32.45 -8.76
CA LYS A 392 -23.20 -33.46 -9.24
C LYS A 392 -23.37 -34.64 -8.27
N THR A 393 -22.38 -34.89 -7.42
CA THR A 393 -22.39 -35.97 -6.42
C THR A 393 -22.89 -35.54 -5.03
N LYS A 394 -23.18 -34.25 -4.80
CA LYS A 394 -23.81 -33.75 -3.57
C LYS A 394 -25.18 -33.14 -3.87
N GLN A 395 -26.19 -34.00 -3.92
CA GLN A 395 -27.58 -33.55 -4.04
C GLN A 395 -28.03 -32.80 -2.77
N ASN A 396 -28.77 -31.72 -3.00
CA ASN A 396 -29.59 -30.92 -2.07
C ASN A 396 -28.94 -29.68 -1.43
N LEU A 397 -28.30 -28.83 -2.24
CA LEU A 397 -28.41 -27.38 -2.03
C LEU A 397 -29.27 -26.79 -3.17
N PRO A 398 -30.14 -25.79 -2.90
CA PRO A 398 -30.98 -25.20 -3.92
C PRO A 398 -30.10 -24.48 -4.95
N ARG A 399 -30.21 -24.87 -6.24
CA ARG A 399 -29.46 -24.34 -7.39
C ARG A 399 -29.30 -22.80 -7.41
N GLN A 400 -30.29 -22.09 -6.86
CA GLN A 400 -30.34 -20.64 -6.80
C GLN A 400 -29.27 -19.99 -5.90
N GLU A 401 -28.83 -20.68 -4.82
CA GLU A 401 -27.76 -20.18 -3.94
C GLU A 401 -26.37 -20.32 -4.57
N ASN A 402 -26.18 -21.34 -5.41
CA ASN A 402 -24.93 -21.56 -6.13
C ASN A 402 -24.76 -20.55 -7.27
N GLU A 403 -25.81 -20.26 -8.02
CA GLU A 403 -25.79 -19.23 -9.08
C GLU A 403 -25.44 -17.84 -8.51
N THR A 404 -26.05 -17.45 -7.39
CA THR A 404 -25.76 -16.15 -6.74
C THR A 404 -24.36 -16.10 -6.12
N ALA A 405 -23.82 -17.21 -5.62
CA ALA A 405 -22.44 -17.27 -5.16
C ALA A 405 -21.44 -17.13 -6.31
N ILE A 406 -21.68 -17.80 -7.44
CA ILE A 406 -20.82 -17.73 -8.64
C ILE A 406 -20.78 -16.31 -9.20
N GLU A 407 -21.93 -15.64 -9.32
CA GLU A 407 -21.97 -14.23 -9.76
C GLU A 407 -21.18 -13.32 -8.82
N LEU A 408 -21.33 -13.49 -7.50
CA LEU A 408 -20.59 -12.70 -6.51
C LEU A 408 -19.07 -12.91 -6.61
N PHE A 409 -18.62 -14.15 -6.85
CA PHE A 409 -17.20 -14.43 -7.08
C PHE A 409 -16.67 -13.79 -8.37
N LYS A 410 -17.43 -13.82 -9.46
CA LYS A 410 -17.07 -13.13 -10.72
C LYS A 410 -16.91 -11.62 -10.49
N THR A 411 -17.86 -10.98 -9.80
CA THR A 411 -17.77 -9.54 -9.51
C THR A 411 -16.57 -9.18 -8.62
N ILE A 412 -16.26 -10.01 -7.63
CA ILE A 412 -15.06 -9.82 -6.78
C ILE A 412 -13.76 -9.97 -7.59
N ALA A 413 -13.70 -10.92 -8.52
CA ALA A 413 -12.54 -11.10 -9.38
C ALA A 413 -12.34 -9.90 -10.32
N GLU A 414 -13.41 -9.41 -10.96
CA GLU A 414 -13.37 -8.19 -11.79
C GLU A 414 -12.94 -6.96 -10.99
N GLN A 415 -13.41 -6.84 -9.76
CA GLN A 415 -13.00 -5.77 -8.86
C GLN A 415 -11.50 -5.79 -8.59
N LYS A 416 -10.92 -6.96 -8.27
CA LYS A 416 -9.47 -7.09 -8.04
C LYS A 416 -8.65 -6.73 -9.28
N ASN A 417 -9.13 -7.09 -10.47
CA ASN A 417 -8.50 -6.69 -11.72
C ASN A 417 -8.53 -5.16 -11.90
N THR A 418 -9.66 -4.53 -11.55
CA THR A 418 -9.81 -3.06 -11.60
C THR A 418 -8.85 -2.36 -10.61
N GLU A 419 -8.71 -2.89 -9.40
CA GLU A 419 -7.78 -2.39 -8.38
C GLU A 419 -6.32 -2.46 -8.85
N LYS A 420 -5.93 -3.58 -9.47
CA LYS A 420 -4.61 -3.75 -10.07
C LYS A 420 -4.36 -2.71 -11.19
N SER A 421 -5.32 -2.52 -12.09
CA SER A 421 -5.22 -1.49 -13.13
C SER A 421 -5.05 -0.08 -12.57
N ILE A 422 -5.78 0.27 -11.50
CA ILE A 422 -5.62 1.57 -10.81
C ILE A 422 -4.19 1.72 -10.27
N LEU A 423 -3.65 0.66 -9.65
CA LEU A 423 -2.29 0.68 -9.09
C LEU A 423 -1.24 0.87 -10.17
N ASP A 424 -1.34 0.15 -11.29
CA ASP A 424 -0.41 0.25 -12.42
C ASP A 424 -0.43 1.66 -13.04
N VAL A 425 -1.61 2.27 -13.19
CA VAL A 425 -1.75 3.64 -13.69
C VAL A 425 -1.20 4.68 -12.69
N LYS A 426 -1.41 4.50 -11.38
CA LYS A 426 -0.83 5.37 -10.33
C LYS A 426 0.71 5.31 -10.33
N ASN A 427 1.29 4.12 -10.50
CA ASN A 427 2.73 3.96 -10.62
C ASN A 427 3.29 4.67 -11.87
N SER A 428 2.54 4.66 -12.98
CA SER A 428 2.90 5.41 -14.19
C SER A 428 2.86 6.93 -13.97
N LEU A 429 1.80 7.42 -13.30
CA LEU A 429 1.67 8.83 -12.93
C LEU A 429 2.85 9.33 -12.08
N GLU A 430 3.26 8.54 -11.10
CA GLU A 430 4.35 8.91 -10.20
C GLU A 430 5.70 9.02 -10.95
N LYS A 431 5.96 8.12 -11.91
CA LYS A 431 7.14 8.21 -12.77
C LYS A 431 7.15 9.50 -13.60
N GLU A 432 6.01 9.87 -14.19
CA GLU A 432 5.89 11.12 -14.96
C GLU A 432 6.09 12.36 -14.06
N ARG A 433 5.56 12.37 -12.82
CA ARG A 433 5.77 13.46 -11.85
C ARG A 433 7.25 13.62 -11.47
N GLN A 434 7.97 12.52 -11.27
CA GLN A 434 9.42 12.57 -11.00
C GLN A 434 10.22 13.10 -12.20
N ILE A 435 9.79 12.81 -13.43
CA ILE A 435 10.41 13.39 -14.64
C ILE A 435 10.13 14.90 -14.70
N LEU A 436 8.89 15.32 -14.42
CA LEU A 436 8.51 16.73 -14.36
C LEU A 436 9.38 17.50 -13.37
N GLU A 437 9.51 16.99 -12.15
CA GLU A 437 10.28 17.63 -11.07
C GLU A 437 11.75 17.83 -11.48
N LYS A 438 12.37 16.80 -12.07
CA LYS A 438 13.75 16.89 -12.58
C LYS A 438 13.91 17.91 -13.71
N LEU A 439 12.91 18.04 -14.60
CA LEU A 439 12.93 19.03 -15.68
C LEU A 439 12.75 20.44 -15.14
N GLU A 440 11.85 20.63 -14.17
CA GLU A 440 11.63 21.92 -13.51
C GLU A 440 12.86 22.37 -12.72
N GLU A 441 13.53 21.46 -12.00
CA GLU A 441 14.79 21.77 -11.32
C GLU A 441 15.91 22.19 -12.28
N LYS A 442 16.05 21.50 -13.42
CA LYS A 442 17.02 21.88 -14.46
C LYS A 442 16.69 23.22 -15.11
N ALA A 443 15.42 23.63 -15.11
CA ALA A 443 14.98 24.90 -15.67
C ALA A 443 15.17 26.10 -14.72
N LYS A 444 15.29 25.89 -13.40
CA LYS A 444 15.45 26.97 -12.39
C LYS A 444 16.63 27.95 -12.62
N PRO A 445 17.83 27.52 -13.05
CA PRO A 445 18.97 28.42 -13.23
C PRO A 445 18.98 29.18 -14.57
N ALA A 446 18.15 28.79 -15.55
CA ALA A 446 18.18 29.36 -16.90
C ALA A 446 16.96 30.26 -17.14
N ARG A 447 16.99 31.49 -16.60
CA ARG A 447 15.89 32.46 -16.78
C ARG A 447 15.72 33.02 -18.20
N LEU A 448 16.59 32.69 -19.15
CA LEU A 448 16.54 33.27 -20.51
C LEU A 448 16.97 32.23 -21.54
N GLY A 449 16.02 31.65 -22.30
CA GLY A 449 16.30 31.13 -23.65
C GLY A 449 15.80 29.74 -24.05
N PHE A 450 15.32 28.87 -23.15
CA PHE A 450 14.97 27.49 -23.54
C PHE A 450 13.47 27.32 -23.86
N SER A 451 13.04 27.84 -25.02
CA SER A 451 11.69 27.59 -25.56
C SER A 451 11.35 26.10 -25.63
N ARG A 452 12.35 25.26 -25.95
CA ARG A 452 12.22 23.80 -26.08
C ARG A 452 11.94 23.08 -24.75
N VAL A 453 12.58 23.50 -23.65
CA VAL A 453 12.36 22.89 -22.33
C VAL A 453 10.95 23.24 -21.81
N ASN A 454 10.50 24.47 -22.08
CA ASN A 454 9.14 24.89 -21.71
C ASN A 454 8.04 24.14 -22.48
N SER A 455 8.24 23.83 -23.77
CA SER A 455 7.30 22.98 -24.52
C SER A 455 7.26 21.56 -23.97
N GLU A 456 8.40 20.96 -23.65
CA GLU A 456 8.48 19.60 -23.07
C GLU A 456 7.79 19.54 -21.69
N ILE A 457 8.00 20.52 -20.82
CA ILE A 457 7.30 20.64 -19.53
C ILE A 457 5.79 20.76 -19.74
N THR A 458 5.36 21.56 -20.72
CA THR A 458 3.93 21.77 -21.02
C THR A 458 3.26 20.48 -21.50
N ASP A 459 3.91 19.75 -22.41
CA ASP A 459 3.39 18.48 -22.92
C ASP A 459 3.36 17.40 -21.82
N LEU A 460 4.36 17.37 -20.95
CA LEU A 460 4.41 16.43 -19.84
C LEU A 460 3.32 16.71 -18.80
N ARG A 461 3.02 17.99 -18.50
CA ARG A 461 1.87 18.38 -17.67
C ARG A 461 0.53 17.95 -18.29
N LYS A 462 0.37 18.05 -19.63
CA LYS A 462 -0.84 17.55 -20.32
C LYS A 462 -0.97 16.03 -20.17
N ARG A 463 0.12 15.27 -20.29
CA ARG A 463 0.12 13.80 -20.09
C ARG A 463 -0.27 13.43 -18.67
N ILE A 464 0.34 14.06 -17.66
CA ILE A 464 -0.03 13.87 -16.24
C ILE A 464 -1.52 14.14 -16.03
N SER A 465 -2.04 15.26 -16.54
CA SER A 465 -3.47 15.59 -16.43
C SER A 465 -4.37 14.54 -17.09
N SER A 466 -3.97 13.99 -18.24
CA SER A 466 -4.69 12.90 -18.90
C SER A 466 -4.70 11.63 -18.06
N ILE A 467 -3.56 11.25 -17.46
CA ILE A 467 -3.44 10.06 -16.60
C ILE A 467 -4.30 10.23 -15.35
N GLU A 468 -4.31 11.41 -14.73
CA GLU A 468 -5.14 11.70 -13.56
C GLU A 468 -6.65 11.57 -13.87
N LYS A 469 -7.09 11.97 -15.06
CA LYS A 469 -8.48 11.75 -15.51
C LYS A 469 -8.79 10.25 -15.65
N SER A 470 -7.88 9.47 -16.22
CA SER A 470 -8.04 8.01 -16.33
C SER A 470 -8.12 7.33 -14.96
N ILE A 471 -7.31 7.75 -13.99
CA ILE A 471 -7.38 7.24 -12.61
C ILE A 471 -8.75 7.51 -12.00
N LYS A 472 -9.28 8.74 -12.14
CA LYS A 472 -10.62 9.08 -11.62
C LYS A 472 -11.72 8.23 -12.25
N LEU A 473 -11.64 7.94 -13.55
CA LEU A 473 -12.60 7.07 -14.22
C LEU A 473 -12.55 5.64 -13.66
N LEU A 474 -11.35 5.09 -13.47
CA LEU A 474 -11.17 3.75 -12.90
C LEU A 474 -11.61 3.69 -11.43
N GLU A 475 -11.34 4.72 -10.63
CA GLU A 475 -11.79 4.80 -9.24
C GLU A 475 -13.33 4.84 -9.14
N ASN A 476 -14.00 5.56 -10.05
CA ASN A 476 -15.45 5.56 -10.15
C ASN A 476 -15.99 4.18 -10.55
N GLU A 477 -15.36 3.51 -11.53
CA GLU A 477 -15.74 2.15 -11.94
C GLU A 477 -15.59 1.16 -10.79
N PHE A 478 -14.47 1.23 -10.05
CA PHE A 478 -14.23 0.41 -8.86
C PHE A 478 -15.29 0.65 -7.78
N PHE A 479 -15.67 1.91 -7.54
CA PHE A 479 -16.70 2.25 -6.57
C PHE A 479 -18.07 1.71 -6.96
N ASN A 480 -18.44 1.78 -8.25
CA ASN A 480 -19.68 1.21 -8.75
C ASN A 480 -19.70 -0.32 -8.56
N LYS A 481 -18.61 -1.02 -8.88
CA LYS A 481 -18.48 -2.47 -8.64
C LYS A 481 -18.60 -2.84 -7.17
N GLN A 482 -18.05 -2.04 -6.25
CA GLN A 482 -18.24 -2.23 -4.81
C GLN A 482 -19.72 -2.12 -4.40
N GLN A 483 -20.46 -1.15 -4.93
CA GLN A 483 -21.89 -1.02 -4.66
C GLN A 483 -22.68 -2.23 -5.16
N ASP A 484 -22.33 -2.76 -6.33
CA ASP A 484 -22.99 -3.94 -6.89
C ASP A 484 -22.74 -5.18 -6.04
N ILE A 485 -21.50 -5.37 -5.53
CA ILE A 485 -21.18 -6.43 -4.57
C ILE A 485 -22.00 -6.27 -3.28
N PHE A 486 -22.15 -5.05 -2.77
CA PHE A 486 -22.94 -4.79 -1.57
C PHE A 486 -24.43 -5.13 -1.79
N LYS A 487 -25.02 -4.70 -2.91
CA LYS A 487 -26.40 -5.04 -3.29
C LYS A 487 -26.59 -6.55 -3.47
N ALA A 488 -25.61 -7.25 -4.05
CA ALA A 488 -25.66 -8.70 -4.22
C ALA A 488 -25.64 -9.43 -2.87
N LYS A 489 -24.81 -8.98 -1.91
CA LYS A 489 -24.81 -9.51 -0.54
C LYS A 489 -26.14 -9.27 0.16
N GLU A 490 -26.68 -8.06 0.07
CA GLU A 490 -27.97 -7.73 0.69
C GLU A 490 -29.12 -8.61 0.14
N LYS A 491 -29.15 -8.83 -1.18
CA LYS A 491 -30.11 -9.77 -1.80
C LYS A 491 -29.95 -11.19 -1.29
N LYS A 492 -28.70 -11.66 -1.11
CA LYS A 492 -28.41 -12.98 -0.56
C LYS A 492 -28.92 -13.10 0.88
N ASP A 493 -28.63 -12.12 1.72
CA ASP A 493 -29.08 -12.10 3.12
C ASP A 493 -30.61 -12.08 3.22
N GLN A 494 -31.28 -11.30 2.36
CA GLN A 494 -32.75 -11.30 2.26
C GLN A 494 -33.33 -12.65 1.79
N ALA A 495 -32.66 -13.32 0.86
CA ALA A 495 -33.08 -14.65 0.40
C ALA A 495 -32.95 -15.69 1.52
N SER A 496 -31.84 -15.67 2.26
CA SER A 496 -31.64 -16.54 3.42
C SER A 496 -32.68 -16.30 4.51
N LEU A 497 -33.01 -15.04 4.83
CA LEU A 497 -34.07 -14.71 5.79
C LEU A 497 -35.45 -15.23 5.38
N LYS A 498 -35.79 -15.18 4.08
CA LYS A 498 -37.05 -15.74 3.56
C LYS A 498 -37.11 -17.26 3.71
N ILE A 499 -35.99 -17.96 3.53
CA ILE A 499 -35.91 -19.41 3.75
C ILE A 499 -36.09 -19.74 5.23
N PHE A 500 -35.44 -19.01 6.14
CA PHE A 500 -35.60 -19.22 7.58
C PHE A 500 -37.00 -18.90 8.12
N SER A 501 -37.78 -18.07 7.41
CA SER A 501 -39.16 -17.72 7.80
C SER A 501 -40.24 -18.70 7.33
N LYS A 502 -39.89 -19.65 6.46
CA LYS A 502 -40.77 -20.72 5.97
C LYS A 502 -40.44 -22.01 6.69
#